data_AF-A0A699WZU6-F1
#
_entry.id   AF-A0A699WZU6-F1
#
_cell.length_a   1.000
_cell.length_b   1.000
_cell.length_c   1.000
_cell.angle_alpha   90.00
_cell.angle_beta   90.00
_cell.angle_gamma   90.00
#
_symmetry.space_group_name_H-M   'P 1'
#
loop_
_entity.id
_entity.type
_entity.pdbx_description
1 polymer ?
#
loop_
_entity_poly.entity_id
_entity_poly.type
_entity_poly.pdbx_seq_one_letter_code
_entity_poly.pdbx_strand_id
1 'polypeptide(L)'
;LGFTSNAALQKVRWLLNAEKAGHTGSLDPLATGVLPLCFGEATKFSQYLLDSDKGYETLMQLGKTTTTADAEGEVLQTRPVTVGRTDIEAVLPEFRGQISQIPPMYSALKRDGQPLYK
;
A
#
# COMPACT_ATOMS: atom_id res chain seq x y z
N LEU A 1 -2.03 8.59 -10.82
CA LEU A 1 -1.60 7.19 -11.06
C LEU A 1 -0.21 7.18 -11.64
N GLY A 2 0.64 6.24 -11.22
CA GLY A 2 1.97 6.04 -11.80
C GLY A 2 3.12 6.81 -11.13
N PHE A 3 2.88 7.52 -10.01
CA PHE A 3 3.98 8.03 -9.18
C PHE A 3 4.20 7.09 -8.00
N THR A 4 5.47 6.80 -7.70
CA THR A 4 5.80 6.29 -6.37
C THR A 4 5.58 7.40 -5.34
N SER A 5 5.30 7.01 -4.09
CA SER A 5 5.15 7.98 -2.99
C SER A 5 6.37 8.89 -2.83
N ASN A 6 7.58 8.35 -3.01
CA ASN A 6 8.80 9.16 -2.97
C ASN A 6 8.90 10.11 -4.18
N ALA A 7 8.51 9.70 -5.39
CA ALA A 7 8.52 10.59 -6.55
C ALA A 7 7.56 11.78 -6.33
N ALA A 8 6.38 11.54 -5.77
CA ALA A 8 5.45 12.60 -5.38
C ALA A 8 6.05 13.52 -4.31
N LEU A 9 6.66 12.95 -3.25
CA LEU A 9 7.35 13.72 -2.20
C LEU A 9 8.45 14.63 -2.77
N GLN A 10 9.34 14.09 -3.62
CA GLN A 10 10.46 14.87 -4.17
C GLN A 10 9.96 16.02 -5.06
N LYS A 11 8.92 15.78 -5.86
CA LYS A 11 8.31 16.83 -6.68
C LYS A 11 7.78 17.98 -5.83
N VAL A 12 7.04 17.68 -4.76
CA VAL A 12 6.47 18.71 -3.88
C VAL A 12 7.56 19.40 -3.04
N ARG A 13 8.55 18.65 -2.56
CA ARG A 13 9.72 19.22 -1.87
C ARG A 13 10.42 20.27 -2.73
N TRP A 14 10.63 19.97 -4.02
CA TRP A 14 11.20 20.93 -4.97
C TRP A 14 10.30 22.15 -5.17
N LEU A 15 9.01 21.95 -5.39
CA LEU A 15 8.03 23.05 -5.58
C LEU A 15 7.98 24.01 -4.38
N LEU A 16 8.15 23.50 -3.17
CA LEU A 16 8.10 24.29 -1.94
C LEU A 16 9.47 24.78 -1.47
N ASN A 17 10.55 24.47 -2.22
CA ASN A 17 11.94 24.70 -1.82
C ASN A 17 12.24 24.25 -0.37
N ALA A 18 11.68 23.10 0.02
CA ALA A 18 11.77 22.61 1.38
C ALA A 18 13.10 21.88 1.62
N GLU A 19 13.86 22.31 2.63
CA GLU A 19 15.14 21.67 2.98
C GLU A 19 14.92 20.20 3.39
N LYS A 20 13.91 19.95 4.23
CA LYS A 20 13.54 18.64 4.76
C LYS A 20 12.09 18.29 4.44
N ALA A 21 11.83 17.06 4.00
CA ALA A 21 10.50 16.55 3.76
C ALA A 21 10.40 15.03 3.97
N GLY A 22 9.22 14.52 4.28
CA GLY A 22 8.92 13.08 4.39
C GLY A 22 7.44 12.80 4.16
N HIS A 23 7.09 11.57 3.76
CA HIS A 23 5.70 11.11 3.68
C HIS A 23 5.35 10.20 4.87
N THR A 24 4.07 10.05 5.20
CA THR A 24 3.62 9.36 6.43
C THR A 24 2.95 8.02 6.18
N GLY A 25 3.43 7.32 5.16
CA GLY A 25 2.86 6.08 4.65
C GLY A 25 3.09 6.00 3.14
N SER A 26 3.35 4.81 2.63
CA SER A 26 3.52 4.59 1.19
C SER A 26 2.19 4.19 0.57
N LEU A 27 1.90 4.77 -0.60
CA LEU A 27 0.95 4.27 -1.57
C LEU A 27 1.71 3.65 -2.75
N ASP A 28 1.25 2.47 -3.18
CA ASP A 28 1.76 1.80 -4.36
C ASP A 28 1.47 2.61 -5.64
N PRO A 29 2.25 2.47 -6.72
CA PRO A 29 2.09 3.26 -7.93
C PRO A 29 0.71 3.13 -8.62
N LEU A 30 0.11 1.94 -8.51
CA LEU A 30 -1.25 1.63 -8.96
C LEU A 30 -2.33 2.35 -8.14
N ALA A 31 -2.04 2.68 -6.87
CA ALA A 31 -3.01 3.29 -5.99
C ALA A 31 -3.16 4.81 -6.26
N THR A 32 -4.30 5.34 -5.81
CA THR A 32 -4.51 6.77 -5.65
C THR A 32 -5.09 7.04 -4.27
N GLY A 33 -4.96 8.27 -3.79
CA GLY A 33 -5.56 8.66 -2.52
C GLY A 33 -4.74 9.72 -1.81
N VAL A 34 -4.93 9.77 -0.49
CA VAL A 34 -4.29 10.73 0.39
C VAL A 34 -2.87 10.30 0.71
N LEU A 35 -1.89 11.15 0.38
CA LEU A 35 -0.48 10.97 0.74
C LEU A 35 -0.03 12.18 1.56
N PRO A 36 -0.08 12.14 2.90
CA PRO A 36 0.36 13.26 3.72
C PRO A 36 1.87 13.45 3.61
N LEU A 37 2.27 14.69 3.32
CA LEU A 37 3.66 15.11 3.23
C LEU A 37 3.96 16.09 4.37
N CYS A 38 4.98 15.79 5.16
CA CYS A 38 5.49 16.65 6.21
C CYS A 38 6.73 17.39 5.73
N PHE A 39 6.85 18.67 6.08
CA PHE A 39 7.98 19.53 5.70
C PHE A 39 8.63 20.15 6.93
N GLY A 40 9.95 20.34 6.89
CA GLY A 40 10.72 20.95 7.98
C GLY A 40 10.48 20.26 9.32
N GLU A 41 10.13 21.04 10.33
CA GLU A 41 9.87 20.58 11.70
C GLU A 41 8.68 19.63 11.81
N ALA A 42 7.69 19.73 10.91
CA ALA A 42 6.54 18.84 10.91
C ALA A 42 6.94 17.36 10.71
N THR A 43 8.09 17.11 10.09
CA THR A 43 8.63 15.74 9.93
C THR A 43 8.93 15.06 11.28
N LYS A 44 9.10 15.82 12.37
CA LYS A 44 9.29 15.25 13.71
C LYS A 44 8.03 14.58 14.26
N PHE A 45 6.86 14.86 13.68
CA PHE A 45 5.56 14.36 14.10
C PHE A 45 4.97 13.33 13.12
N SER A 46 5.73 12.90 12.11
CA SER A 46 5.25 11.96 11.09
C SER A 46 4.81 10.62 11.68
N GLN A 47 5.38 10.22 12.82
CA GLN A 47 5.06 8.97 13.50
C GLN A 47 3.57 8.87 13.87
N TYR A 48 2.93 9.96 14.31
CA TYR A 48 1.50 9.95 14.63
C TYR A 48 0.63 9.61 13.42
N LEU A 49 1.02 10.07 12.24
CA LEU A 49 0.31 9.75 11.00
C LEU A 49 0.65 8.35 10.50
N LEU A 50 1.89 7.88 10.71
CA LEU A 50 2.29 6.50 10.41
C LEU A 50 1.51 5.48 11.25
N ASP A 51 1.17 5.80 12.50
CA ASP A 51 0.43 4.93 13.41
C ASP A 51 -1.10 5.12 13.36
N SER A 52 -1.58 6.12 12.62
CA SER A 52 -3.02 6.38 12.49
C SER A 52 -3.77 5.28 11.72
N ASP A 53 -5.09 5.22 11.86
CA ASP A 53 -5.91 4.34 11.02
C ASP A 53 -5.99 4.82 9.57
N LYS A 54 -6.17 3.89 8.63
CA LYS A 54 -6.34 4.18 7.20
C LYS A 54 -7.56 3.47 6.64
N GLY A 55 -8.32 4.18 5.81
CA GLY A 55 -9.43 3.64 5.05
C GLY A 55 -9.06 3.46 3.59
N TYR A 56 -9.48 2.35 2.99
CA TYR A 56 -9.21 2.03 1.59
C TYR A 56 -10.50 1.58 0.90
N GLU A 57 -10.62 1.96 -0.37
CA GLU A 57 -11.58 1.38 -1.30
C GLU A 57 -10.78 0.59 -2.34
N THR A 58 -11.14 -0.68 -2.54
CA THR A 58 -10.37 -1.61 -3.37
C THR A 58 -11.29 -2.41 -4.29
N LEU A 59 -10.86 -2.63 -5.52
CA LEU A 59 -11.47 -3.59 -6.44
C LEU A 59 -10.56 -4.81 -6.55
N MET A 60 -11.11 -6.00 -6.33
CA MET A 60 -10.38 -7.26 -6.42
C MET A 60 -10.88 -8.08 -7.62
N GLN A 61 -9.95 -8.69 -8.36
CA GLN A 61 -10.28 -9.67 -9.39
C GLN A 61 -10.10 -11.09 -8.84
N LEU A 62 -11.21 -11.84 -8.74
CA LEU A 62 -11.15 -13.25 -8.36
C LEU A 62 -10.62 -14.12 -9.50
N GLY A 63 -10.01 -15.24 -9.13
CA GLY A 63 -9.54 -16.26 -10.09
C GLY A 63 -8.17 -15.99 -10.71
N LYS A 64 -7.49 -14.90 -10.33
CA LYS A 64 -6.11 -14.61 -10.75
C LYS A 64 -5.21 -14.36 -9.55
N THR A 65 -4.00 -14.90 -9.60
CA THR A 65 -2.93 -14.63 -8.63
C THR A 65 -1.73 -14.08 -9.38
N THR A 66 -1.16 -12.99 -8.89
CA THR A 66 -0.01 -12.30 -9.49
C THR A 66 1.19 -12.30 -8.55
N THR A 67 2.39 -12.02 -9.08
CA THR A 67 3.63 -11.95 -8.31
C THR A 67 3.62 -10.88 -7.21
N THR A 68 2.95 -9.76 -7.45
CA THR A 68 2.90 -8.58 -6.56
C THR A 68 1.62 -8.49 -5.74
N ALA A 69 0.69 -9.44 -5.89
CA ALA A 69 -0.65 -9.40 -5.30
C ALA A 69 -1.54 -8.21 -5.73
N ASP A 70 -1.16 -7.53 -6.82
CA ASP A 70 -1.95 -6.48 -7.47
C ASP A 70 -2.01 -6.69 -9.00
N ALA A 71 -2.52 -5.69 -9.73
CA ALA A 71 -2.68 -5.77 -11.18
C ALA A 71 -1.39 -5.49 -11.99
N GLU A 72 -0.30 -5.04 -11.36
CA GLU A 72 0.97 -4.72 -12.04
C GLU A 72 1.87 -5.96 -12.21
N GLY A 73 1.69 -6.98 -11.36
CA GLY A 73 2.50 -8.20 -11.38
C GLY A 73 2.16 -9.19 -12.49
N GLU A 74 3.11 -10.07 -12.79
CA GLU A 74 2.90 -11.17 -13.72
C GLU A 74 1.92 -12.20 -13.17
N VAL A 75 1.05 -12.74 -14.02
CA VAL A 75 0.08 -13.77 -13.62
C VAL A 75 0.80 -15.08 -13.33
N LEU A 76 0.77 -15.51 -12.07
CA LEU A 76 1.28 -16.80 -11.62
C LEU A 76 0.26 -17.91 -11.85
N GLN A 77 -1.02 -17.60 -11.68
CA GLN A 77 -2.08 -18.60 -11.79
C GLN A 77 -3.42 -17.99 -12.20
N THR A 78 -4.18 -18.74 -12.98
CA THR A 78 -5.59 -18.47 -13.29
C THR A 78 -6.44 -19.69 -12.95
N ARG A 79 -7.62 -19.48 -12.36
CA ARG A 79 -8.61 -20.53 -12.05
C ARG A 79 -10.03 -20.03 -12.35
N PRO A 80 -10.97 -20.94 -12.71
CA PRO A 80 -12.38 -20.59 -12.80
C PRO A 80 -12.90 -20.04 -11.47
N VAL A 81 -13.70 -18.99 -11.52
CA VAL A 81 -14.40 -18.45 -10.35
C VAL A 81 -15.76 -19.12 -10.25
N THR A 82 -15.93 -19.95 -9.24
CA THR A 82 -17.17 -20.71 -9.00
C THR A 82 -17.98 -20.18 -7.82
N VAL A 83 -17.48 -19.13 -7.16
CA VAL A 83 -18.12 -18.50 -5.99
C VAL A 83 -18.96 -17.30 -6.41
N GLY A 84 -20.08 -17.10 -5.71
CA GLY A 84 -20.96 -15.95 -5.86
C GLY A 84 -20.76 -14.91 -4.75
N ARG A 85 -21.55 -13.85 -4.82
CA ARG A 85 -21.53 -12.76 -3.83
C ARG A 85 -21.79 -13.26 -2.40
N THR A 86 -22.75 -14.15 -2.21
CA THR A 86 -23.11 -14.69 -0.90
C THR A 86 -21.96 -15.44 -0.24
N ASP A 87 -21.18 -16.19 -1.04
CA ASP A 87 -20.01 -16.92 -0.54
C ASP A 87 -18.92 -15.96 -0.06
N ILE A 88 -18.71 -14.85 -0.79
CA ILE A 88 -17.77 -13.79 -0.40
C ILE A 88 -18.24 -13.11 0.89
N GLU A 89 -19.51 -12.73 0.97
CA GLU A 89 -20.07 -12.07 2.16
C GLU A 89 -19.97 -12.96 3.41
N ALA A 90 -20.06 -14.28 3.24
CA ALA A 90 -19.94 -15.26 4.33
C ALA A 90 -18.52 -15.35 4.93
N VAL A 91 -17.46 -15.11 4.14
CA VAL A 91 -16.06 -15.17 4.62
C VAL A 91 -15.53 -13.85 5.17
N LEU A 92 -16.13 -12.70 4.79
CA LEU A 92 -15.70 -11.39 5.28
C LEU A 92 -15.62 -11.24 6.81
N PRO A 93 -16.49 -11.87 7.63
CA PRO A 93 -16.36 -11.79 9.10
C PRO A 93 -15.01 -12.26 9.63
N GLU A 94 -14.34 -13.21 8.97
CA GLU A 94 -13.01 -13.72 9.36
C GLU A 94 -11.90 -12.66 9.22
N PHE A 95 -12.14 -11.61 8.43
CA PHE A 95 -11.22 -10.51 8.18
C PHE A 95 -11.59 -9.22 8.92
N ARG A 96 -12.57 -9.28 9.85
CA ARG A 96 -12.99 -8.13 10.66
C ARG A 96 -12.41 -8.22 12.07
N GLY A 97 -11.88 -7.10 12.57
CA GLY A 97 -11.26 -7.03 13.89
C GLY A 97 -9.75 -7.26 13.82
N GLN A 98 -9.16 -7.76 14.92
CA GLN A 98 -7.74 -8.05 14.97
C GLN A 98 -7.45 -9.38 14.27
N ILE A 99 -6.55 -9.34 13.28
CA ILE A 99 -6.11 -10.50 12.52
C ILE A 99 -4.59 -10.53 12.44
N SER A 100 -4.04 -11.71 12.18
CA SER A 100 -2.63 -11.86 11.80
C SER A 100 -2.52 -11.88 10.28
N GLN A 101 -1.67 -11.04 9.72
CA GLN A 101 -1.42 -10.95 8.29
C GLN A 101 0.06 -11.21 8.02
N ILE A 102 0.35 -12.08 7.05
CA ILE A 102 1.70 -12.19 6.49
C ILE A 102 1.80 -11.13 5.39
N PRO A 103 2.74 -10.17 5.49
CA PRO A 103 2.93 -9.16 4.47
C PRO A 103 3.33 -9.76 3.11
N PRO A 104 2.96 -9.13 1.99
CA PRO A 104 3.40 -9.58 0.68
C PRO A 104 4.93 -9.47 0.54
N MET A 105 5.50 -10.34 -0.30
CA MET A 105 6.94 -10.33 -0.61
C MET A 105 7.37 -9.01 -1.26
N TYR A 106 6.54 -8.44 -2.14
CA TYR A 106 6.74 -7.09 -2.65
C TYR A 106 6.26 -6.07 -1.60
N SER A 107 7.10 -5.81 -0.60
CA SER A 107 6.83 -4.78 0.43
C SER A 107 8.10 -4.06 0.85
N ALA A 108 7.95 -2.83 1.36
CA ALA A 108 9.06 -2.02 1.87
C ALA A 108 9.65 -2.51 3.20
N LEU A 109 9.13 -3.62 3.75
CA LEU A 109 9.64 -4.24 4.97
C LEU A 109 11.07 -4.72 4.74
N LYS A 110 11.90 -4.62 5.77
CA LYS A 110 13.29 -5.06 5.72
C LYS A 110 13.44 -6.40 6.43
N ARG A 111 14.13 -7.34 5.79
CA ARG A 111 14.68 -8.54 6.42
C ARG A 111 16.20 -8.45 6.34
N ASP A 112 16.87 -8.58 7.48
CA ASP A 112 18.34 -8.50 7.58
C ASP A 112 18.94 -7.22 6.93
N GLY A 113 18.22 -6.10 7.04
CA GLY A 113 18.65 -4.81 6.49
C GLY A 113 18.32 -4.57 5.01
N GLN A 114 17.83 -5.59 4.29
CA GLN A 114 17.43 -5.49 2.88
C GLN A 114 15.90 -5.46 2.72
N PRO A 115 15.33 -4.59 1.85
CA PRO A 115 13.90 -4.61 1.56
C PRO A 115 13.45 -5.93 0.91
N LEU A 116 12.26 -6.43 1.25
CA LEU A 116 11.74 -7.72 0.72
C LEU A 116 11.45 -7.71 -0.79
N TYR A 117 11.25 -6.53 -1.38
CA TYR A 117 11.06 -6.38 -2.83
C TYR A 117 12.36 -6.45 -3.65
N LYS A 118 13.54 -6.52 -2.99
CA LYS A 118 14.84 -6.67 -3.65
C LYS A 118 15.26 -8.11 -3.81
#